data_AF-A0A8X6IA45-F1
#
_entry.id   AF-A0A8X6IA45-F1
#
_cell.length_a   1.000
_cell.length_b   1.000
_cell.length_c   1.000
_cell.angle_alpha   90.00
_cell.angle_beta   90.00
_cell.angle_gamma   90.00
#
_symmetry.space_group_name_H-M   'P 1'
#
loop_
_entity.id
_entity.type
_entity.pdbx_description
1 polymer ?
#
loop_
_entity_poly.entity_id
_entity_poly.type
_entity_poly.pdbx_seq_one_letter_code
_entity_poly.pdbx_strand_id
1 'polypeptide(L)'
;MKNCIDEWPCTTKYCHIDEEEINKEQRKTICLLNNANECLENDWYYKYFLSYEKIVRLVGWILHFKNNCLMPKEIDKGALIAKKYQEAENRVIKMVQKVSCLSEKDVRLKTLVTIRDEEGVLRLKTKIINRKDYEDFLYPGVLPAQIYLLEVNFIKDISNPCKDLEEQQRGDNVPNLGDSRNKSKEKPSLVQVKDVRVPNITGSGRRAVRVLADDVGCDIIKIGTMVRKKDRFLKRRQRIVGPNGVTLKALELLTNCYVLVQGYTVSALGPYKGLQQVRKVVEDTMNNIHPLFSLKALMVKKELAKNPDLKNENWERFLPKYVKNHDKHKQPKKKRVKKDYTPFPPPQTERKVDKLMATGEYFLKEDDRKKKNLAEKMEKKAEAEVKRQERRNKSFIPPVEKSYGNKQQNEDNQLQKKKIEVTHKFKKIKRN
;
A
#
# COMPACT_ATOMS: atom_id res chain seq x y z
N MET A 1 -0.10 -37.52 31.01
CA MET A 1 -0.52 -36.12 30.71
C MET A 1 -1.35 -36.08 29.42
N LYS A 2 -2.61 -36.56 29.45
CA LYS A 2 -3.49 -36.62 28.27
C LYS A 2 -4.56 -35.51 28.23
N ASN A 3 -4.59 -34.61 29.20
CA ASN A 3 -5.58 -33.55 29.29
C ASN A 3 -4.86 -32.19 29.29
N CYS A 4 -4.76 -31.54 28.12
CA CYS A 4 -4.46 -30.10 27.99
C CYS A 4 -4.44 -29.57 26.54
N ILE A 5 -4.70 -30.40 25.52
CA ILE A 5 -4.62 -29.99 24.11
C ILE A 5 -5.96 -29.49 23.54
N ASP A 6 -7.09 -29.87 24.14
CA ASP A 6 -8.42 -29.66 23.54
C ASP A 6 -9.19 -28.44 24.08
N GLU A 7 -8.71 -27.78 25.12
CA GLU A 7 -9.25 -26.48 25.58
C GLU A 7 -8.29 -25.35 25.25
N TRP A 8 -8.01 -25.19 23.97
CA TRP A 8 -7.25 -24.05 23.48
C TRP A 8 -8.13 -23.23 22.53
N PRO A 9 -8.23 -21.91 22.72
CA PRO A 9 -9.43 -21.18 22.34
C PRO A 9 -9.71 -21.25 20.84
N CYS A 10 -10.97 -21.56 20.53
CA CYS A 10 -11.51 -21.61 19.19
C CYS A 10 -11.10 -20.34 18.40
N THR A 11 -10.53 -20.55 17.22
CA THR A 11 -9.98 -19.53 16.30
C THR A 11 -10.91 -18.35 16.04
N THR A 12 -12.22 -18.51 16.25
CA THR A 12 -13.25 -17.51 16.05
C THR A 12 -13.15 -16.30 16.99
N LYS A 13 -12.58 -16.43 18.21
CA LYS A 13 -12.53 -15.33 19.19
C LYS A 13 -11.29 -14.42 19.10
N TYR A 14 -10.18 -14.87 18.50
CA TYR A 14 -8.90 -14.13 18.46
C TYR A 14 -8.55 -13.54 17.08
N CYS A 15 -9.49 -13.63 16.12
CA CYS A 15 -9.34 -13.04 14.79
C CYS A 15 -10.14 -11.73 14.66
N HIS A 16 -10.43 -11.05 15.77
CA HIS A 16 -11.02 -9.71 15.69
C HIS A 16 -9.95 -8.78 15.12
N ILE A 17 -10.18 -8.37 13.88
CA ILE A 17 -9.33 -7.44 13.17
C ILE A 17 -9.88 -6.06 13.55
N ASP A 18 -9.04 -5.20 14.14
CA ASP A 18 -9.43 -3.83 14.49
C ASP A 18 -9.74 -3.02 13.24
N GLU A 19 -11.00 -3.01 12.84
CA GLU A 19 -11.46 -2.38 11.59
C GLU A 19 -11.26 -0.86 11.63
N GLU A 20 -11.28 -0.24 12.82
CA GLU A 20 -11.02 1.18 12.99
C GLU A 20 -9.58 1.57 12.59
N GLU A 21 -8.58 0.77 12.94
CA GLU A 21 -7.19 1.03 12.60
C GLU A 21 -6.96 0.86 11.09
N ILE A 22 -7.56 -0.18 10.50
CA ILE A 22 -7.58 -0.38 9.05
C ILE A 22 -8.24 0.79 8.34
N ASN A 23 -9.37 1.28 8.85
CA ASN A 23 -10.10 2.41 8.28
C ASN A 23 -9.29 3.72 8.40
N LYS A 24 -8.58 3.94 9.51
CA LYS A 24 -7.64 5.06 9.65
C LYS A 24 -6.52 4.99 8.60
N GLU A 25 -6.01 3.80 8.27
CA GLU A 25 -4.97 3.64 7.24
C GLU A 25 -5.50 3.74 5.80
N GLN A 26 -6.71 3.22 5.53
CA GLN A 26 -7.42 3.47 4.27
C GLN A 26 -7.58 4.97 4.06
N ARG A 27 -7.99 5.70 5.10
CA ARG A 27 -8.09 7.16 5.12
C ARG A 27 -6.73 7.82 4.95
N LYS A 28 -5.67 7.41 5.66
CA LYS A 28 -4.30 7.93 5.47
C LYS A 28 -3.82 7.83 4.03
N THR A 29 -4.21 6.81 3.27
CA THR A 29 -3.83 6.72 1.85
C THR A 29 -4.63 7.65 0.95
N ILE A 30 -5.90 7.91 1.28
CA ILE A 30 -6.73 8.91 0.58
C ILE A 30 -6.24 10.32 0.96
N CYS A 31 -5.78 10.49 2.20
CA CYS A 31 -5.16 11.70 2.73
C CYS A 31 -3.68 11.84 2.34
N LEU A 32 -3.02 10.88 1.67
CA LEU A 32 -1.61 11.00 1.26
C LEU A 32 -1.41 12.01 0.12
N LEU A 33 -2.48 12.47 -0.54
CA LEU A 33 -2.44 13.68 -1.37
C LEU A 33 -2.42 14.98 -0.54
N ASN A 34 -2.79 14.93 0.75
CA ASN A 34 -2.98 16.11 1.61
C ASN A 34 -2.10 16.14 2.89
N ASN A 35 -1.54 15.00 3.34
CA ASN A 35 -0.90 14.84 4.66
C ASN A 35 0.61 14.62 4.58
N ALA A 36 1.33 15.44 3.81
CA ALA A 36 2.77 15.65 4.04
C ALA A 36 3.04 16.52 5.30
N ASN A 37 2.09 16.63 6.24
CA ASN A 37 2.04 17.73 7.21
C ASN A 37 1.74 17.33 8.66
N GLU A 38 1.70 16.05 9.01
CA GLU A 38 1.40 15.64 10.39
C GLU A 38 2.61 14.96 11.03
N CYS A 39 3.61 15.79 11.34
CA CYS A 39 4.63 15.54 12.35
C CYS A 39 5.07 16.89 12.94
N LEU A 40 4.16 17.61 13.60
CA LEU A 40 4.42 18.62 14.64
C LEU A 40 3.07 19.16 15.08
N GLU A 41 2.61 18.76 16.27
CA GLU A 41 1.59 19.54 16.97
C GLU A 41 2.18 20.92 17.27
N ASN A 42 1.47 21.93 16.79
CA ASN A 42 1.80 23.37 16.78
C ASN A 42 2.97 23.75 15.87
N ASP A 43 2.69 24.01 14.59
CA ASP A 43 3.04 25.32 13.99
C ASP A 43 2.67 25.39 12.50
N TRP A 44 1.46 25.89 12.24
CA TRP A 44 1.12 26.48 10.93
C TRP A 44 2.12 27.59 10.55
N TYR A 45 2.72 28.23 11.57
CA TYR A 45 3.78 29.22 11.47
C TYR A 45 5.03 28.65 10.80
N TYR A 46 5.64 27.56 11.31
CA TYR A 46 6.82 26.93 10.70
C TYR A 46 6.57 26.64 9.21
N LYS A 47 5.44 26.02 8.87
CA LYS A 47 5.14 25.67 7.48
C LYS A 47 4.94 26.89 6.56
N TYR A 48 4.46 28.02 7.09
CA TYR A 48 4.34 29.28 6.32
C TYR A 48 5.68 29.99 6.13
N PHE A 49 6.58 29.91 7.13
CA PHE A 49 7.87 30.60 7.18
C PHE A 49 9.05 29.80 6.63
N LEU A 50 8.92 28.50 6.37
CA LEU A 50 10.02 27.62 5.92
C LEU A 50 10.46 27.75 4.44
N SER A 51 9.94 28.71 3.68
CA SER A 51 10.52 29.03 2.37
C SER A 51 11.76 29.89 2.56
N TYR A 52 12.89 29.49 1.95
CA TYR A 52 14.15 30.22 2.00
C TYR A 52 13.99 31.71 1.65
N GLU A 53 13.22 32.01 0.61
CA GLU A 53 12.95 33.39 0.17
C GLU A 53 12.24 34.21 1.26
N LYS A 54 11.31 33.59 1.99
CA LYS A 54 10.58 34.25 3.08
C LYS A 54 11.47 34.47 4.29
N ILE A 55 12.38 33.54 4.58
CA ILE A 55 13.37 33.65 5.66
C ILE A 55 14.33 34.80 5.37
N VAL A 56 14.91 34.83 4.17
CA VAL A 56 15.83 35.90 3.76
C VAL A 56 15.12 37.26 3.78
N ARG A 57 13.87 37.33 3.32
CA ARG A 57 13.06 38.54 3.40
C ARG A 57 12.78 38.98 4.85
N LEU A 58 12.46 38.05 5.75
CA LEU A 58 12.22 38.33 7.16
C LEU A 58 13.51 38.84 7.84
N VAL A 59 14.62 38.16 7.65
CA VAL A 59 15.94 38.57 8.19
C VAL A 59 16.36 39.93 7.61
N GLY A 60 16.12 40.16 6.33
CA GLY A 60 16.40 41.45 5.70
C GLY A 60 15.59 42.59 6.31
N TRP A 61 14.30 42.39 6.60
CA TRP A 61 13.49 43.41 7.29
C TRP A 61 13.92 43.62 8.74
N ILE A 62 14.38 42.57 9.43
CA ILE A 62 14.94 42.69 10.79
C ILE A 62 16.23 43.52 10.77
N LEU A 63 17.13 43.27 9.81
CA LEU A 63 18.36 44.06 9.63
C LEU A 63 18.05 45.50 9.22
N HIS A 64 17.08 45.71 8.32
CA HIS A 64 16.61 47.03 7.91
C HIS A 64 16.00 47.80 9.09
N PHE A 65 15.21 47.13 9.91
CA PHE A 65 14.66 47.69 11.15
C PHE A 65 15.77 48.03 12.15
N LYS A 66 16.73 47.12 12.39
CA LYS A 66 17.89 47.35 13.26
C LYS A 66 18.69 48.56 12.81
N ASN A 67 18.97 48.69 11.52
CA ASN A 67 19.72 49.82 10.97
C ASN A 67 18.94 51.14 11.13
N ASN A 68 17.61 51.12 10.94
CA ASN A 68 16.75 52.27 11.20
C ASN A 68 16.70 52.65 12.69
N CYS A 69 16.82 51.68 13.62
CA CYS A 69 16.93 51.95 15.05
C CYS A 69 18.30 52.53 15.44
N LEU A 70 19.37 52.11 14.77
CA LEU A 70 20.74 52.57 15.07
C LEU A 70 21.04 53.94 14.46
N MET A 71 20.46 54.25 13.30
CA MET A 71 20.71 55.49 12.55
C MET A 71 19.40 56.29 12.36
N PRO A 72 18.88 56.96 13.41
CA PRO A 72 17.59 57.65 13.36
C PRO A 72 17.55 58.88 12.44
N LYS A 73 18.69 59.33 11.91
CA LYS A 73 18.81 60.48 10.99
C LYS A 73 18.63 60.08 9.51
N GLU A 74 18.86 58.83 9.15
CA GLU A 74 18.78 58.30 7.78
C GLU A 74 17.80 57.12 7.74
N ILE A 75 16.54 57.39 8.08
CA ILE A 75 15.49 56.35 8.13
C ILE A 75 15.05 56.02 6.71
N ASP A 76 15.46 54.85 6.23
CA ASP A 76 15.00 54.31 4.96
C ASP A 76 13.58 53.74 5.12
N LYS A 77 12.57 54.46 4.58
CA LYS A 77 11.17 54.01 4.52
C LYS A 77 10.84 53.16 3.29
N GLY A 78 11.81 52.96 2.40
CA GLY A 78 11.65 52.23 1.15
C GLY A 78 11.68 50.71 1.30
N ALA A 79 11.41 50.01 0.19
CA ALA A 79 11.54 48.55 0.12
C ALA A 79 13.01 48.12 0.18
N LEU A 80 13.26 46.87 0.57
CA LEU A 80 14.63 46.31 0.60
C LEU A 80 15.25 46.34 -0.80
N ILE A 81 16.42 46.96 -0.89
CA ILE A 81 17.28 47.00 -2.09
C ILE A 81 18.02 45.65 -2.22
N ALA A 82 18.36 45.25 -3.45
CA ALA A 82 19.06 43.99 -3.74
C ALA A 82 20.32 43.74 -2.88
N LYS A 83 21.11 44.79 -2.60
CA LYS A 83 22.28 44.70 -1.72
C LYS A 83 21.93 44.26 -0.28
N LYS A 84 20.83 44.78 0.27
CA LYS A 84 20.34 44.40 1.62
C LYS A 84 19.79 42.96 1.64
N TYR A 85 19.25 42.49 0.52
CA TYR A 85 18.86 41.09 0.37
C TYR A 85 20.07 40.16 0.36
N GLN A 86 21.14 40.50 -0.35
CA GLN A 86 22.39 39.72 -0.36
C GLN A 86 23.04 39.65 1.02
N GLU A 87 23.06 40.75 1.76
CA GLU A 87 23.56 40.77 3.14
C GLU A 87 22.74 39.86 4.07
N ALA A 88 21.41 39.92 3.95
CA ALA A 88 20.51 39.04 4.70
C ALA A 88 20.72 37.56 4.35
N GLU A 89 20.96 37.27 3.07
CA GLU A 89 21.23 35.93 2.58
C GLU A 89 22.54 35.37 3.14
N ASN A 90 23.63 36.14 3.05
CA ASN A 90 24.93 35.78 3.61
C ASN A 90 24.86 35.57 5.12
N ARG A 91 24.05 36.37 5.83
CA ARG A 91 23.82 36.20 7.27
C ARG A 91 23.11 34.88 7.59
N VAL A 92 22.08 34.52 6.81
CA VAL A 92 21.37 33.24 6.94
C VAL A 92 22.32 32.06 6.73
N ILE A 93 23.13 32.10 5.68
CA ILE A 93 24.11 31.05 5.38
C ILE A 93 25.14 30.94 6.51
N LYS A 94 25.66 32.07 7.01
CA LYS A 94 26.60 32.11 8.14
C LYS A 94 26.01 31.47 9.40
N MET A 95 24.74 31.76 9.72
CA MET A 95 24.05 31.14 10.85
C MET A 95 23.93 29.62 10.67
N VAL A 96 23.53 29.16 9.49
CA VAL A 96 23.42 27.71 9.20
C VAL A 96 24.79 27.02 9.34
N GLN A 97 25.86 27.64 8.86
CA GLN A 97 27.23 27.11 8.97
C GLN A 97 27.71 27.05 10.42
N LYS A 98 27.41 28.07 11.23
CA LYS A 98 27.70 28.08 12.68
C LYS A 98 26.99 26.94 13.40
N VAL A 99 25.67 26.80 13.20
CA VAL A 99 24.87 25.77 13.91
C VAL A 99 25.28 24.36 13.46
N SER A 100 25.66 24.22 12.20
CA SER A 100 26.11 22.93 11.65
C SER A 100 27.57 22.61 11.98
N CYS A 101 28.25 23.48 12.75
CA CYS A 101 29.66 23.40 13.13
C CYS A 101 30.61 23.15 11.94
N LEU A 102 30.35 23.76 10.76
CA LEU A 102 31.24 23.62 9.61
C LEU A 102 32.50 24.48 9.83
N SER A 103 33.66 23.84 9.87
CA SER A 103 34.97 24.50 9.91
C SER A 103 35.84 24.05 8.74
N GLU A 104 36.83 24.87 8.35
CA GLU A 104 37.77 24.58 7.25
C GLU A 104 38.52 23.26 7.43
N LYS A 105 38.61 22.76 8.67
CA LYS A 105 39.28 21.50 9.03
C LYS A 105 38.36 20.27 9.00
N ASP A 106 37.09 20.41 8.64
CA ASP A 106 36.12 19.31 8.61
C ASP A 106 36.57 18.20 7.67
N VAL A 107 36.50 16.95 8.14
CA VAL A 107 36.84 15.75 7.36
C VAL A 107 36.01 15.66 6.07
N ARG A 108 34.78 16.21 6.10
CA ARG A 108 33.84 16.26 4.96
C ARG A 108 34.27 17.22 3.84
N LEU A 109 35.02 18.27 4.19
CA LEU A 109 35.40 19.33 3.25
C LEU A 109 36.79 19.13 2.65
N LYS A 110 37.56 18.13 3.10
CA LYS A 110 38.93 17.85 2.61
C LYS A 110 39.03 17.64 1.10
N THR A 111 37.97 17.14 0.47
CA THR A 111 37.92 16.90 -0.98
C THR A 111 37.58 18.18 -1.77
N LEU A 112 37.05 19.21 -1.11
CA LEU A 112 36.57 20.43 -1.72
C LEU A 112 37.53 21.59 -1.41
N VAL A 113 37.76 22.47 -2.38
CA VAL A 113 38.56 23.69 -2.14
C VAL A 113 37.65 24.75 -1.55
N THR A 114 37.74 24.98 -0.24
CA THR A 114 36.94 25.98 0.50
C THR A 114 37.73 27.27 0.71
N ILE A 115 37.08 28.43 0.60
CA ILE A 115 37.57 29.73 1.07
C ILE A 115 36.57 30.30 2.08
N ARG A 116 37.05 31.19 2.95
CA ARG A 116 36.23 32.08 3.74
C ARG A 116 36.19 33.47 3.11
N ASP A 117 35.00 34.04 2.96
CA ASP A 117 34.86 35.43 2.46
C ASP A 117 35.12 36.47 3.54
N GLU A 118 35.16 37.74 3.13
CA GLU A 118 35.24 38.91 4.00
C GLU A 118 34.10 38.96 5.03
N GLU A 119 32.92 38.46 4.68
CA GLU A 119 31.76 38.37 5.58
C GLU A 119 31.78 37.12 6.50
N GLY A 120 32.79 36.26 6.35
CA GLY A 120 33.02 35.07 7.18
C GLY A 120 32.17 33.84 6.81
N VAL A 121 31.61 33.81 5.60
CA VAL A 121 30.90 32.65 5.02
C VAL A 121 31.89 31.70 4.37
N LEU A 122 31.69 30.39 4.52
CA LEU A 122 32.46 29.36 3.80
C LEU A 122 31.90 29.16 2.40
N ARG A 123 32.69 29.44 1.37
CA ARG A 123 32.35 29.26 -0.05
C ARG A 123 33.30 28.29 -0.76
N LEU A 124 32.85 27.72 -1.87
CA LEU A 124 33.64 26.80 -2.69
C LEU A 124 34.35 27.51 -3.84
N LYS A 125 35.63 27.19 -4.05
CA LYS A 125 36.33 27.45 -5.31
C LYS A 125 35.95 26.39 -6.33
N THR A 126 35.08 26.74 -7.26
CA THR A 126 34.75 25.87 -8.39
C THR A 126 35.79 26.02 -9.51
N LYS A 127 35.80 25.12 -10.51
CA LYS A 127 36.67 25.28 -11.70
C LYS A 127 36.20 26.42 -12.63
N ILE A 128 35.11 27.09 -12.30
CA ILE A 128 34.41 28.06 -13.16
C ILE A 128 34.84 29.51 -12.83
N ILE A 129 35.81 29.70 -11.92
CA ILE A 129 36.27 31.00 -11.40
C ILE A 129 36.58 32.04 -12.49
N ASN A 130 37.09 31.63 -13.65
CA ASN A 130 37.53 32.58 -14.69
C ASN A 130 36.42 33.06 -15.64
N ARG A 131 35.15 32.78 -15.35
CA ARG A 131 34.01 33.30 -16.13
C ARG A 131 33.53 34.65 -15.60
N LYS A 132 32.95 35.48 -16.48
CA LYS A 132 32.32 36.76 -16.12
C LYS A 132 30.86 36.52 -15.67
N ASP A 133 30.69 35.86 -14.53
CA ASP A 133 29.38 35.55 -13.93
C ASP A 133 29.25 36.21 -12.54
N TYR A 134 28.08 36.11 -11.91
CA TYR A 134 27.82 36.62 -10.56
C TYR A 134 28.70 35.93 -9.50
N GLU A 135 29.13 36.68 -8.49
CA GLU A 135 30.01 36.19 -7.42
C GLU A 135 29.42 34.97 -6.68
N ASP A 136 28.11 34.97 -6.40
CA ASP A 136 27.42 33.84 -5.77
C ASP A 136 27.43 32.56 -6.61
N PHE A 137 27.53 32.71 -7.94
CA PHE A 137 27.60 31.58 -8.87
C PHE A 137 29.04 31.06 -9.01
N LEU A 138 30.02 31.97 -9.01
CA LEU A 138 31.43 31.62 -9.05
C LEU A 138 31.87 30.95 -7.74
N TYR A 139 31.35 31.45 -6.62
CA TYR A 139 31.64 31.02 -5.26
C TYR A 139 30.34 30.65 -4.52
N PRO A 140 29.82 29.42 -4.68
CA PRO A 140 28.63 29.00 -3.96
C PRO A 140 28.92 28.76 -2.47
N GLY A 141 27.99 29.16 -1.60
CA GLY A 141 28.03 28.92 -0.16
C GLY A 141 27.86 27.44 0.20
N VAL A 142 28.67 26.94 1.15
CA VAL A 142 28.61 25.55 1.59
C VAL A 142 27.47 25.36 2.59
N LEU A 143 26.56 24.43 2.30
CA LEU A 143 25.44 24.06 3.18
C LEU A 143 25.38 22.54 3.39
N PRO A 144 24.93 22.06 4.57
CA PRO A 144 24.74 20.65 4.83
C PRO A 144 23.55 20.08 4.03
N ALA A 145 23.61 18.80 3.68
CA ALA A 145 22.56 18.10 2.93
C ALA A 145 21.25 17.88 3.73
N GLN A 146 21.30 18.04 5.06
CA GLN A 146 20.18 17.79 5.96
C GLN A 146 19.95 19.03 6.84
N ILE A 147 18.93 19.83 6.51
CA ILE A 147 18.63 21.13 7.14
C ILE A 147 17.62 21.00 8.30
N TYR A 148 16.98 19.84 8.46
CA TYR A 148 15.84 19.61 9.36
C TYR A 148 16.12 19.87 10.86
N LEU A 149 17.37 19.74 11.30
CA LEU A 149 17.74 19.94 12.70
C LEU A 149 17.80 21.42 13.12
N LEU A 150 17.68 22.34 12.16
CA LEU A 150 17.86 23.78 12.38
C LEU A 150 16.55 24.49 12.74
N GLU A 151 15.39 23.87 12.51
CA GLU A 151 14.09 24.55 12.49
C GLU A 151 13.67 25.19 13.83
N VAL A 152 14.10 24.62 14.97
CA VAL A 152 13.68 25.08 16.31
C VAL A 152 14.66 26.09 16.94
N ASN A 153 15.95 26.00 16.63
CA ASN A 153 16.96 26.90 17.19
C ASN A 153 17.15 28.15 16.33
N PHE A 154 16.98 28.03 15.01
CA PHE A 154 17.16 29.12 14.06
C PHE A 154 16.22 30.30 14.30
N ILE A 155 14.94 30.05 14.64
CA ILE A 155 13.97 31.12 14.95
C ILE A 155 14.25 31.78 16.31
N LYS A 156 14.72 30.99 17.30
CA LYS A 156 15.07 31.51 18.64
C LYS A 156 16.32 32.39 18.62
N ASP A 157 17.27 32.09 17.74
CA ASP A 157 18.49 32.88 17.54
C ASP A 157 18.19 34.18 16.77
N ILE A 158 17.31 34.14 15.76
CA ILE A 158 16.83 35.36 15.05
C ILE A 158 16.06 36.31 15.99
N SER A 159 15.32 35.76 16.96
CA SER A 159 14.56 36.55 17.94
C SER A 159 15.43 37.28 18.97
N ASN A 160 16.72 36.95 19.10
CA ASN A 160 17.62 37.56 20.08
C ASN A 160 18.87 38.20 19.43
N PRO A 161 18.70 39.27 18.63
CA PRO A 161 19.82 39.93 17.93
C PRO A 161 20.82 40.65 18.86
N CYS A 162 20.54 40.75 20.17
CA CYS A 162 21.42 41.41 21.14
C CYS A 162 22.59 40.56 21.63
N LYS A 163 22.58 39.22 21.48
CA LYS A 163 23.68 38.36 21.97
C LYS A 163 24.96 38.51 21.15
N ASP A 164 24.85 38.86 19.87
CA ASP A 164 26.00 39.04 18.98
C ASP A 164 26.90 40.25 19.36
N LEU A 165 26.43 41.17 20.21
CA LEU A 165 27.19 42.33 20.70
C LEU A 165 28.22 41.96 21.77
N GLU A 166 27.98 40.92 22.58
CA GLU A 166 28.92 40.50 23.62
C GLU A 166 30.06 39.62 23.06
N GLU A 167 29.85 38.95 21.94
CA GLU A 167 30.84 38.04 21.35
C GLU A 167 31.92 38.77 20.53
N GLN A 168 31.64 39.97 20.01
CA GLN A 168 32.66 40.79 19.33
C GLN A 168 33.57 41.57 20.30
N GLN A 169 33.19 41.69 21.57
CA GLN A 169 33.98 42.38 22.61
C GLN A 169 34.74 41.43 23.55
N ARG A 170 34.58 40.10 23.40
CA ARG A 170 35.35 39.07 24.13
C ARG A 170 36.33 38.30 23.24
N GLY A 171 36.77 38.91 22.15
CA GLY A 171 37.98 38.47 21.47
C GLY A 171 39.19 38.89 22.30
N ASP A 172 40.08 37.93 22.55
CA ASP A 172 41.34 38.07 23.30
C ASP A 172 41.20 37.99 24.83
N ASN A 173 41.22 36.76 25.36
CA ASN A 173 42.22 36.30 26.36
C ASN A 173 41.88 34.91 26.94
N VAL A 174 42.95 34.23 27.40
CA VAL A 174 43.05 32.99 28.23
C VAL A 174 42.87 31.61 27.52
N PRO A 175 43.54 30.51 27.95
CA PRO A 175 44.73 29.96 27.30
C PRO A 175 44.60 28.46 26.95
N ASN A 176 45.62 27.93 26.27
CA ASN A 176 45.77 26.51 25.94
C ASN A 176 45.62 25.59 27.16
N LEU A 177 44.71 24.63 27.07
CA LEU A 177 44.73 23.41 27.89
C LEU A 177 44.80 22.20 26.94
N GLY A 178 45.87 21.44 27.07
CA GLY A 178 46.24 20.38 26.14
C GLY A 178 45.27 19.22 26.09
N ASP A 179 44.98 18.76 24.87
CA ASP A 179 44.33 17.48 24.61
C ASP A 179 45.37 16.36 24.71
N SER A 180 45.34 15.63 25.82
CA SER A 180 45.84 14.26 25.90
C SER A 180 44.65 13.32 25.79
N ARG A 181 44.46 12.68 24.63
CA ARG A 181 43.72 11.41 24.56
C ARG A 181 44.32 10.48 23.51
N ASN A 182 44.81 9.36 24.03
CA ASN A 182 45.60 8.35 23.37
C ASN A 182 44.85 7.57 22.30
N LYS A 183 45.64 7.13 21.33
CA LYS A 183 45.36 6.13 20.29
C LYS A 183 44.70 4.86 20.86
N SER A 184 43.65 4.40 20.21
CA SER A 184 43.38 2.97 20.04
C SER A 184 43.26 2.66 18.54
N LYS A 185 44.27 1.95 18.02
CA LYS A 185 44.26 1.34 16.70
C LYS A 185 43.50 0.01 16.85
N GLU A 186 42.25 -0.02 16.43
CA GLU A 186 41.64 -1.26 15.95
C GLU A 186 41.09 -0.96 14.55
N LYS A 187 41.58 -1.69 13.55
CA LYS A 187 41.05 -1.64 12.19
C LYS A 187 39.71 -2.38 12.22
N PRO A 188 38.55 -1.74 12.03
CA PRO A 188 37.33 -2.50 11.79
C PRO A 188 37.53 -3.27 10.47
N SER A 189 37.28 -4.57 10.52
CA SER A 189 37.34 -5.44 9.37
C SER A 189 36.44 -4.88 8.24
N LEU A 190 36.92 -4.98 7.01
CA LEU A 190 36.30 -4.43 5.81
C LEU A 190 35.07 -5.26 5.40
N VAL A 191 34.07 -5.38 6.26
CA VAL A 191 32.76 -5.95 5.98
C VAL A 191 31.75 -5.03 6.69
N GLN A 192 30.64 -4.68 6.02
CA GLN A 192 29.49 -3.92 6.56
C GLN A 192 29.36 -2.41 6.29
N VAL A 193 29.92 -1.86 5.20
CA VAL A 193 29.49 -0.53 4.71
C VAL A 193 28.24 -0.62 3.78
N LYS A 194 27.66 -1.82 3.58
CA LYS A 194 26.42 -1.98 2.81
C LYS A 194 25.13 -1.75 3.63
N ASP A 195 25.19 -1.74 4.95
CA ASP A 195 24.00 -1.66 5.82
C ASP A 195 23.61 -0.23 6.25
N VAL A 196 24.08 0.79 5.52
CA VAL A 196 23.70 2.21 5.71
C VAL A 196 22.19 2.46 5.48
N ARG A 197 21.42 1.46 5.04
CA ARG A 197 19.94 1.55 4.88
C ARG A 197 19.15 1.28 6.17
N VAL A 198 19.83 0.95 7.27
CA VAL A 198 19.26 0.61 8.57
C VAL A 198 18.63 1.78 9.37
N PRO A 199 19.02 3.07 9.26
CA PRO A 199 18.48 4.10 10.17
C PRO A 199 16.97 4.35 10.00
N ASN A 200 16.40 4.03 8.83
CA ASN A 200 14.95 4.12 8.60
C ASN A 200 14.14 2.95 9.20
N ILE A 201 14.80 1.92 9.74
CA ILE A 201 14.17 0.67 10.17
C ILE A 201 13.68 0.72 11.62
N THR A 202 14.23 1.58 12.49
CA THR A 202 14.11 1.36 13.94
C THR A 202 13.30 2.39 14.71
N GLY A 203 12.91 3.53 14.13
CA GLY A 203 12.15 4.61 14.81
C GLY A 203 12.81 5.23 16.05
N SER A 204 13.80 4.56 16.64
CA SER A 204 14.58 4.93 17.81
C SER A 204 16.02 4.46 17.62
N GLY A 205 16.97 5.39 17.65
CA GLY A 205 18.39 5.14 17.40
C GLY A 205 19.01 4.08 18.32
N ARG A 206 18.49 3.91 19.54
CA ARG A 206 19.01 2.92 20.52
C ARG A 206 18.92 1.48 20.03
N ARG A 207 17.91 1.13 19.22
CA ARG A 207 17.75 -0.24 18.67
C ARG A 207 18.62 -0.47 17.44
N ALA A 208 18.91 0.60 16.67
CA ALA A 208 19.76 0.54 15.48
C ALA A 208 21.22 0.19 15.83
N VAL A 209 21.70 0.61 17.01
CA VAL A 209 23.08 0.30 17.45
C VAL A 209 23.33 -1.20 17.54
N ARG A 210 22.29 -2.01 17.79
CA ARG A 210 22.41 -3.48 17.89
C ARG A 210 22.80 -4.15 16.57
N VAL A 211 22.65 -3.47 15.43
CA VAL A 211 23.05 -3.98 14.11
C VAL A 211 24.57 -4.05 13.98
N LEU A 212 25.31 -3.22 14.72
CA LEU A 212 26.77 -3.19 14.68
C LEU A 212 27.41 -4.41 15.39
N ALA A 213 26.61 -5.27 16.02
CA ALA A 213 27.08 -6.50 16.63
C ALA A 213 27.17 -7.62 15.58
N ASP A 214 28.26 -8.40 15.60
CA ASP A 214 28.57 -9.39 14.56
C ASP A 214 27.50 -10.50 14.39
N ASP A 215 26.80 -10.87 15.47
CA ASP A 215 25.77 -11.92 15.45
C ASP A 215 24.37 -11.44 15.02
N VAL A 216 24.23 -10.16 14.67
CA VAL A 216 22.95 -9.52 14.36
C VAL A 216 22.89 -9.09 12.91
N GLY A 217 21.97 -9.68 12.14
CA GLY A 217 21.68 -9.26 10.76
C GLY A 217 20.39 -8.45 10.66
N CYS A 218 20.21 -7.73 9.55
CA CYS A 218 18.94 -7.07 9.20
C CYS A 218 18.33 -7.67 7.92
N ASP A 219 17.00 -7.68 7.85
CA ASP A 219 16.26 -8.13 6.68
C ASP A 219 15.07 -7.19 6.34
N ILE A 220 14.85 -6.93 5.05
CA ILE A 220 13.76 -6.08 4.55
C ILE A 220 12.88 -6.91 3.62
N ILE A 221 11.67 -7.24 4.09
CA ILE A 221 10.70 -8.07 3.40
C ILE A 221 9.69 -7.17 2.68
N LYS A 222 9.66 -7.26 1.35
CA LYS A 222 8.69 -6.51 0.53
C LYS A 222 7.36 -7.26 0.48
N ILE A 223 6.31 -6.66 1.03
CA ILE A 223 4.96 -7.26 1.07
C ILE A 223 3.98 -6.62 0.08
N GLY A 224 4.31 -5.42 -0.44
CA GLY A 224 3.38 -4.65 -1.28
C GLY A 224 2.94 -5.32 -2.58
N THR A 225 3.79 -6.13 -3.21
CA THR A 225 3.47 -6.80 -4.50
C THR A 225 2.72 -8.12 -4.33
N MET A 226 2.61 -8.65 -3.11
CA MET A 226 2.06 -10.00 -2.87
C MET A 226 0.53 -10.05 -3.01
N VAL A 227 -0.17 -8.93 -2.76
CA VAL A 227 -1.63 -8.87 -2.74
C VAL A 227 -2.16 -7.75 -3.64
N ARG A 228 -2.93 -8.10 -4.67
CA ARG A 228 -3.47 -7.14 -5.65
C ARG A 228 -4.49 -6.14 -5.08
N LYS A 229 -5.40 -6.62 -4.21
CA LYS A 229 -6.45 -5.77 -3.62
C LYS A 229 -5.95 -5.13 -2.34
N LYS A 230 -6.04 -3.80 -2.27
CA LYS A 230 -5.56 -3.03 -1.13
C LYS A 230 -6.25 -3.39 0.19
N ASP A 231 -7.56 -3.58 0.22
CA ASP A 231 -8.26 -3.92 1.47
C ASP A 231 -7.82 -5.29 2.02
N ARG A 232 -7.58 -6.24 1.11
CA ARG A 232 -7.07 -7.56 1.48
C ARG A 232 -5.63 -7.46 2.00
N PHE A 233 -4.82 -6.58 1.40
CA PHE A 233 -3.47 -6.31 1.85
C PHE A 233 -3.46 -5.74 3.27
N LEU A 234 -4.29 -4.73 3.55
CA LEU A 234 -4.41 -4.12 4.88
C LEU A 234 -4.86 -5.13 5.93
N LYS A 235 -5.90 -5.94 5.63
CA LYS A 235 -6.37 -7.00 6.54
C LYS A 235 -5.30 -8.07 6.81
N ARG A 236 -4.48 -8.44 5.81
CA ARG A 236 -3.38 -9.41 6.00
C ARG A 236 -2.19 -8.81 6.73
N ARG A 237 -1.88 -7.54 6.50
CA ARG A 237 -0.83 -6.82 7.23
C ARG A 237 -1.21 -6.64 8.70
N GLN A 238 -2.44 -6.19 8.97
CA GLN A 238 -2.95 -6.05 10.34
C GLN A 238 -2.92 -7.37 11.09
N ARG A 239 -3.14 -8.49 10.39
CA ARG A 239 -3.02 -9.84 10.97
C ARG A 239 -1.60 -10.17 11.46
N ILE A 240 -0.55 -9.62 10.85
CA ILE A 240 0.84 -9.79 11.31
C ILE A 240 1.06 -9.03 12.61
N VAL A 241 0.54 -7.81 12.71
CA VAL A 241 0.59 -6.96 13.91
C VAL A 241 -0.22 -7.59 15.05
N GLY A 242 -1.45 -7.99 14.72
CA GLY A 242 -2.44 -8.55 15.64
C GLY A 242 -3.13 -7.47 16.47
N PRO A 243 -4.21 -7.81 17.19
CA PRO A 243 -4.85 -6.89 18.11
C PRO A 243 -3.84 -6.44 19.16
N ASN A 244 -3.78 -5.13 19.44
CA ASN A 244 -2.82 -4.51 20.37
C ASN A 244 -1.34 -4.88 20.13
N GLY A 245 -0.96 -5.32 18.92
CA GLY A 245 0.42 -5.73 18.62
C GLY A 245 0.86 -7.06 19.26
N VAL A 246 -0.06 -7.87 19.80
CA VAL A 246 0.27 -9.09 20.53
C VAL A 246 0.96 -10.13 19.65
N THR A 247 0.51 -10.32 18.40
CA THR A 247 1.13 -11.33 17.52
C THR A 247 2.51 -10.92 17.07
N LEU A 248 2.74 -9.63 16.85
CA LEU A 248 4.07 -9.08 16.57
C LEU A 248 4.99 -9.28 17.76
N LYS A 249 4.53 -8.97 18.99
CA LYS A 249 5.32 -9.18 20.20
C LYS A 249 5.67 -10.65 20.43
N ALA A 250 4.72 -11.56 20.20
CA ALA A 250 4.97 -13.00 20.27
C ALA A 250 6.02 -13.45 19.24
N LEU A 251 5.98 -12.91 18.02
CA LEU A 251 6.96 -13.20 16.98
C LEU A 251 8.36 -12.73 17.39
N GLU A 252 8.48 -11.54 17.98
CA GLU A 252 9.75 -11.02 18.50
C GLU A 252 10.35 -11.94 19.59
N LEU A 253 9.53 -12.37 20.55
CA LEU A 253 9.97 -13.22 21.67
C LEU A 253 10.37 -14.64 21.24
N LEU A 254 9.71 -15.20 20.23
CA LEU A 254 10.02 -16.54 19.75
C LEU A 254 11.30 -16.56 18.91
N THR A 255 11.50 -15.55 18.07
CA THR A 255 12.60 -15.49 17.10
C THR A 255 13.82 -14.72 17.62
N ASN A 256 13.71 -14.03 18.76
CA ASN A 256 14.69 -13.07 19.27
C ASN A 256 15.03 -11.96 18.26
N CYS A 257 14.10 -11.67 17.35
CA CYS A 257 14.21 -10.58 16.40
C CYS A 257 13.39 -9.38 16.87
N TYR A 258 13.82 -8.19 16.48
CA TYR A 258 12.99 -6.99 16.46
C TYR A 258 12.30 -6.91 15.10
N VAL A 259 10.98 -6.67 15.08
CA VAL A 259 10.20 -6.62 13.85
C VAL A 259 9.43 -5.31 13.79
N LEU A 260 9.58 -4.57 12.70
CA LEU A 260 8.81 -3.36 12.42
C LEU A 260 7.99 -3.57 11.14
N VAL A 261 6.67 -3.42 11.25
CA VAL A 261 5.75 -3.43 10.11
C VAL A 261 5.47 -1.99 9.71
N GLN A 262 5.94 -1.56 8.54
CA GLN A 262 5.77 -0.20 8.05
C GLN A 262 5.32 -0.19 6.58
N GLY A 263 4.13 0.33 6.32
CA GLY A 263 3.63 0.53 4.96
C GLY A 263 3.62 -0.79 4.15
N TYR A 264 4.42 -0.84 3.09
CA TYR A 264 4.53 -1.98 2.18
C TYR A 264 5.72 -2.90 2.44
N THR A 265 6.41 -2.69 3.56
CA THR A 265 7.60 -3.44 3.95
C THR A 265 7.52 -3.91 5.41
N VAL A 266 8.14 -5.04 5.69
CA VAL A 266 8.39 -5.50 7.05
C VAL A 266 9.89 -5.57 7.23
N SER A 267 10.41 -4.87 8.21
CA SER A 267 11.82 -4.85 8.54
C SER A 267 12.07 -5.69 9.78
N ALA A 268 13.08 -6.54 9.74
CA ALA A 268 13.44 -7.41 10.84
C ALA A 268 14.93 -7.25 11.18
N LEU A 269 15.26 -7.36 12.47
CA LEU A 269 16.62 -7.26 12.98
C LEU A 269 16.85 -8.36 14.01
N GLY A 270 17.91 -9.16 13.88
CA GLY A 270 18.22 -10.18 14.87
C GLY A 270 19.13 -11.30 14.34
N PRO A 271 19.17 -12.45 15.02
CA PRO A 271 20.00 -13.57 14.59
C PRO A 271 19.50 -14.15 13.27
N TYR A 272 20.43 -14.65 12.44
CA TYR A 272 20.12 -15.15 11.09
C TYR A 272 19.02 -16.25 11.06
N LYS A 273 19.05 -17.17 12.03
CA LYS A 273 18.01 -18.21 12.19
C LYS A 273 16.63 -17.61 12.46
N GLY A 274 16.57 -16.54 13.26
CA GLY A 274 15.33 -15.83 13.57
C GLY A 274 14.80 -15.07 12.35
N LEU A 275 15.69 -14.40 11.60
CA LEU A 275 15.34 -13.68 10.38
C LEU A 275 14.68 -14.59 9.33
N GLN A 276 15.24 -15.79 9.11
CA GLN A 276 14.65 -16.78 8.20
C GLN A 276 13.23 -17.21 8.64
N GLN A 277 13.02 -17.38 9.95
CA GLN A 277 11.71 -17.73 10.51
C GLN A 277 10.70 -16.59 10.34
N VAL A 278 11.11 -15.34 10.62
CA VAL A 278 10.27 -14.14 10.44
C VAL A 278 9.87 -13.99 8.97
N ARG A 279 10.83 -14.12 8.05
CA ARG A 279 10.57 -14.07 6.60
C ARG A 279 9.52 -15.09 6.19
N LYS A 280 9.67 -16.34 6.62
CA LYS A 280 8.68 -17.39 6.35
C LYS A 280 7.30 -17.05 6.90
N VAL A 281 7.21 -16.59 8.14
CA VAL A 281 5.92 -16.22 8.77
C VAL A 281 5.23 -15.08 8.01
N VAL A 282 5.97 -14.05 7.60
CA VAL A 282 5.44 -12.90 6.86
C VAL A 282 4.95 -13.32 5.48
N GLU A 283 5.75 -14.10 4.74
CA GLU A 283 5.39 -14.60 3.41
C GLU A 283 4.16 -15.53 3.45
N ASP A 284 4.12 -16.46 4.41
CA ASP A 284 2.97 -17.36 4.64
C ASP A 284 1.71 -16.56 4.97
N THR A 285 1.83 -15.51 5.79
CA THR A 285 0.70 -14.65 6.17
C THR A 285 0.14 -13.89 4.97
N MET A 286 1.03 -13.39 4.10
CA MET A 286 0.64 -12.77 2.84
C MET A 286 0.03 -13.77 1.86
N ASN A 287 0.41 -15.04 1.91
CA ASN A 287 -0.17 -16.16 1.16
C ASN A 287 -1.45 -16.75 1.77
N ASN A 288 -2.11 -16.01 2.66
CA ASN A 288 -3.38 -16.36 3.30
C ASN A 288 -3.34 -17.45 4.37
N ILE A 289 -2.16 -17.81 4.87
CA ILE A 289 -2.04 -18.66 6.06
C ILE A 289 -2.12 -17.72 7.28
N HIS A 290 -2.68 -18.16 8.41
CA HIS A 290 -2.74 -17.30 9.60
C HIS A 290 -1.42 -17.42 10.40
N PRO A 291 -0.80 -16.31 10.87
CA PRO A 291 0.49 -16.35 11.57
C PRO A 291 0.44 -17.18 12.85
N LEU A 292 -0.74 -17.34 13.45
CA LEU A 292 -0.98 -18.22 14.59
C LEU A 292 -0.47 -19.65 14.35
N PHE A 293 -0.63 -20.22 13.15
CA PHE A 293 -0.11 -21.57 12.87
C PHE A 293 1.42 -21.61 12.91
N SER A 294 2.08 -20.60 12.32
CA SER A 294 3.54 -20.48 12.34
C SER A 294 4.07 -20.21 13.75
N LEU A 295 3.40 -19.37 14.54
CA LEU A 295 3.72 -19.09 15.95
C LEU A 295 3.62 -20.37 16.79
N LYS A 296 2.53 -21.14 16.65
CA LYS A 296 2.36 -22.45 17.31
C LYS A 296 3.49 -23.40 16.95
N ALA A 297 3.84 -23.49 15.66
CA ALA A 297 4.94 -24.34 15.20
C ALA A 297 6.30 -23.90 15.79
N LEU A 298 6.56 -22.60 15.89
CA LEU A 298 7.79 -22.08 16.52
C LEU A 298 7.84 -22.37 18.02
N MET A 299 6.71 -22.23 18.72
CA MET A 299 6.61 -22.54 20.14
C MET A 299 6.88 -24.03 20.42
N VAL A 300 6.25 -24.93 19.66
CA VAL A 300 6.50 -26.37 19.75
C VAL A 300 7.96 -26.72 19.44
N LYS A 301 8.54 -26.13 18.39
CA LYS A 301 9.97 -26.32 18.06
C LYS A 301 10.89 -25.88 19.20
N LYS A 302 10.57 -24.78 19.88
CA LYS A 302 11.38 -24.26 20.99
C LYS A 302 11.31 -25.19 22.21
N GLU A 303 10.15 -25.77 22.49
CA GLU A 303 10.00 -26.79 23.55
C GLU A 303 10.70 -28.11 23.19
N LEU A 304 10.52 -28.60 21.96
CA LEU A 304 11.20 -29.82 21.50
C LEU A 304 12.72 -29.69 21.52
N ALA A 305 13.26 -28.51 21.21
CA ALA A 305 14.71 -28.26 21.24
C ALA A 305 15.32 -28.30 22.65
N LYS A 306 14.52 -28.09 23.71
CA LYS A 306 14.99 -28.21 25.11
C LYS A 306 15.22 -29.68 25.49
N ASN A 307 14.43 -30.59 24.94
CA ASN A 307 14.53 -32.02 25.22
C ASN A 307 15.76 -32.63 24.49
N PRO A 308 16.70 -33.28 25.18
CA PRO A 308 17.89 -33.85 24.55
C PRO A 308 17.58 -35.07 23.67
N ASP A 309 16.60 -35.89 24.04
CA ASP A 309 16.31 -37.19 23.42
C ASP A 309 15.82 -37.07 21.97
N LEU A 310 15.03 -36.03 21.67
CA LEU A 310 14.42 -35.83 20.35
C LEU A 310 15.27 -34.97 19.41
N LYS A 311 16.49 -34.54 19.79
CA LYS A 311 17.29 -33.59 19.00
C LYS A 311 17.66 -34.10 17.59
N ASN A 312 17.86 -35.40 17.45
CA ASN A 312 18.30 -36.03 16.20
C ASN A 312 17.13 -36.53 15.34
N GLU A 313 15.88 -36.44 15.83
CA GLU A 313 14.70 -36.95 15.14
C GLU A 313 14.00 -35.87 14.30
N ASN A 314 13.26 -36.29 13.27
CA ASN A 314 12.45 -35.37 12.48
C ASN A 314 11.20 -34.92 13.25
N TRP A 315 11.09 -33.63 13.55
CA TRP A 315 9.99 -33.05 14.34
C TRP A 315 8.68 -32.83 13.59
N GLU A 316 8.62 -33.07 12.27
CA GLU A 316 7.45 -32.75 11.44
C GLU A 316 6.12 -33.34 11.92
N ARG A 317 6.15 -34.49 12.61
CA ARG A 317 4.97 -35.15 13.17
C ARG A 317 4.29 -34.31 14.25
N PHE A 318 5.06 -33.55 15.02
CA PHE A 318 4.57 -32.74 16.13
C PHE A 318 4.16 -31.33 15.70
N LEU A 319 4.56 -30.91 14.49
CA LEU A 319 4.27 -29.57 14.01
C LEU A 319 2.83 -29.47 13.50
N PRO A 320 2.07 -28.45 13.93
CA PRO A 320 0.77 -28.17 13.35
C PRO A 320 0.95 -27.71 11.90
N LYS A 321 0.46 -28.51 10.94
CA LYS A 321 0.47 -28.17 9.52
C LYS A 321 -0.86 -27.53 9.15
N TYR A 322 -0.80 -26.45 8.36
CA TYR A 322 -2.00 -25.84 7.80
C TYR A 322 -2.54 -26.75 6.68
N VAL A 323 -3.68 -27.38 6.92
CA VAL A 323 -4.38 -28.18 5.91
C VAL A 323 -5.36 -27.27 5.17
N LYS A 324 -5.20 -27.17 3.85
CA LYS A 324 -6.19 -26.51 3.00
C LYS A 324 -7.38 -27.45 2.84
N ASN A 325 -8.48 -27.13 3.51
CA ASN A 325 -9.75 -27.79 3.25
C ASN A 325 -10.25 -27.32 1.89
N HIS A 326 -9.83 -28.02 0.84
CA HIS A 326 -10.40 -27.91 -0.48
C HIS A 326 -11.67 -28.75 -0.53
N ASP A 327 -12.68 -28.38 0.26
CA ASP A 327 -14.02 -28.93 0.06
C ASP A 327 -14.46 -28.47 -1.32
N LYS A 328 -14.33 -29.38 -2.29
CA LYS A 328 -14.69 -29.12 -3.68
C LYS A 328 -16.19 -28.87 -3.69
N HIS A 329 -16.60 -27.60 -3.63
CA HIS A 329 -17.99 -27.23 -3.77
C HIS A 329 -18.55 -27.88 -5.05
N LYS A 330 -19.72 -28.53 -4.95
CA LYS A 330 -20.38 -29.13 -6.10
C LYS A 330 -20.54 -28.06 -7.18
N GLN A 331 -20.03 -28.34 -8.38
CA GLN A 331 -20.19 -27.41 -9.49
C GLN A 331 -21.69 -27.23 -9.77
N PRO A 332 -22.15 -26.00 -10.04
CA PRO A 332 -23.56 -25.76 -10.34
C PRO A 332 -23.94 -26.55 -11.61
N LYS A 333 -25.05 -27.30 -11.53
CA LYS A 333 -25.56 -28.11 -12.66
C LYS A 333 -25.83 -27.28 -13.92
N LYS A 334 -26.09 -25.97 -13.76
CA LYS A 334 -26.30 -25.01 -14.85
C LYS A 334 -25.23 -23.93 -14.79
N LYS A 335 -24.17 -24.08 -15.60
CA LYS A 335 -23.18 -23.01 -15.82
C LYS A 335 -23.75 -22.04 -16.85
N ARG A 336 -24.10 -20.83 -16.44
CA ARG A 336 -24.50 -19.76 -17.37
C ARG A 336 -23.27 -19.39 -18.22
N VAL A 337 -23.33 -19.64 -19.52
CA VAL A 337 -22.34 -19.10 -20.47
C VAL A 337 -22.47 -17.58 -20.47
N LYS A 338 -21.35 -16.85 -20.35
CA LYS A 338 -21.38 -15.38 -20.41
C LYS A 338 -21.80 -14.96 -21.82
N LYS A 339 -22.69 -13.98 -21.92
CA LYS A 339 -23.06 -13.38 -23.22
C LYS A 339 -21.83 -12.67 -23.80
N ASP A 340 -21.69 -12.71 -25.12
CA ASP A 340 -20.61 -12.02 -25.82
C ASP A 340 -20.68 -10.51 -25.56
N TYR A 341 -19.50 -9.89 -25.44
CA TYR A 341 -19.40 -8.47 -25.19
C TYR A 341 -19.84 -7.70 -26.45
N THR A 342 -20.98 -7.02 -26.34
CA THR A 342 -21.42 -6.02 -27.30
C THR A 342 -20.99 -4.64 -26.79
N PRO A 343 -20.25 -3.85 -27.58
CA PRO A 343 -19.85 -2.50 -27.19
C PRO A 343 -21.05 -1.53 -27.12
N PHE A 344 -22.16 -1.89 -27.75
CA PHE A 344 -23.39 -1.11 -27.72
C PHE A 344 -24.25 -1.49 -26.52
N PRO A 345 -24.75 -0.51 -25.74
CA PRO A 345 -25.71 -0.79 -24.71
C PRO A 345 -27.00 -1.35 -25.33
N PRO A 346 -27.73 -2.24 -24.64
CA PRO A 346 -29.05 -2.66 -25.10
C PRO A 346 -29.99 -1.45 -25.19
N PRO A 347 -30.98 -1.47 -26.08
CA PRO A 347 -31.96 -0.40 -26.17
C PRO A 347 -32.66 -0.21 -24.82
N GLN A 348 -32.91 1.05 -24.44
CA GLN A 348 -33.66 1.36 -23.23
C GLN A 348 -35.07 0.76 -23.35
N THR A 349 -35.61 0.24 -22.25
CA THR A 349 -37.00 -0.23 -22.25
C THR A 349 -37.93 0.97 -22.43
N GLU A 350 -38.76 0.93 -23.46
CA GLU A 350 -39.76 1.97 -23.75
C GLU A 350 -40.68 2.24 -22.56
N ARG A 351 -41.04 3.52 -22.35
CA ARG A 351 -41.99 3.90 -21.30
C ARG A 351 -43.38 3.35 -21.66
N LYS A 352 -44.27 3.24 -20.66
CA LYS A 352 -45.66 2.85 -20.90
C LYS A 352 -46.34 3.78 -21.92
N VAL A 353 -46.03 5.08 -21.86
CA VAL A 353 -46.53 6.08 -22.83
C VAL A 353 -46.04 5.77 -24.23
N ASP A 354 -44.73 5.52 -24.40
CA ASP A 354 -44.14 5.20 -25.70
C ASP A 354 -44.72 3.91 -26.30
N LYS A 355 -44.92 2.89 -25.47
CA LYS A 355 -45.60 1.65 -25.89
C LYS A 355 -47.03 1.92 -26.37
N LEU A 356 -47.78 2.76 -25.66
CA LEU A 356 -49.15 3.12 -26.03
C LEU A 356 -49.19 4.01 -27.28
N MET A 357 -48.19 4.87 -27.48
CA MET A 357 -48.04 5.67 -28.70
C MET A 357 -47.69 4.77 -29.89
N ALA A 358 -46.83 3.76 -29.70
CA ALA A 358 -46.46 2.79 -30.73
C ALA A 358 -47.61 1.84 -31.11
N THR A 359 -48.46 1.42 -30.15
CA THR A 359 -49.66 0.61 -30.43
C THR A 359 -50.83 1.43 -31.00
N GLY A 360 -50.74 2.76 -30.98
CA GLY A 360 -51.82 3.67 -31.38
C GLY A 360 -52.97 3.75 -30.37
N GLU A 361 -52.91 3.01 -29.27
CA GLU A 361 -53.93 2.99 -28.23
C GLU A 361 -53.95 4.27 -27.39
N TYR A 362 -52.84 5.02 -27.38
CA TYR A 362 -52.74 6.30 -26.71
C TYR A 362 -53.73 7.35 -27.27
N PHE A 363 -54.02 7.27 -28.56
CA PHE A 363 -54.89 8.25 -29.24
C PHE A 363 -56.37 7.87 -29.22
N LEU A 364 -56.72 6.64 -28.81
CA LEU A 364 -58.11 6.18 -28.71
C LEU A 364 -58.78 6.74 -27.45
N LYS A 365 -60.00 7.27 -27.61
CA LYS A 365 -60.83 7.68 -26.47
C LYS A 365 -61.28 6.45 -25.67
N GLU A 366 -61.61 6.66 -24.39
CA GLU A 366 -62.02 5.56 -23.51
C GLU A 366 -63.22 4.76 -24.03
N ASP A 367 -64.17 5.42 -24.70
CA ASP A 367 -65.36 4.76 -25.23
C ASP A 367 -65.05 3.89 -26.44
N ASP A 368 -64.15 4.32 -27.32
CA ASP A 368 -63.69 3.52 -28.46
C ASP A 368 -62.88 2.32 -27.98
N ARG A 369 -62.07 2.50 -26.93
CA ARG A 369 -61.35 1.42 -26.26
C ARG A 369 -62.30 0.41 -25.62
N LYS A 370 -63.40 0.86 -24.99
CA LYS A 370 -64.45 -0.02 -24.44
C LYS A 370 -65.16 -0.82 -25.54
N LYS A 371 -65.50 -0.19 -26.67
CA LYS A 371 -66.11 -0.88 -27.83
C LYS A 371 -65.18 -1.95 -28.40
N LYS A 372 -63.90 -1.64 -28.59
CA LYS A 372 -62.88 -2.60 -29.05
C LYS A 372 -62.73 -3.79 -28.10
N ASN A 373 -62.64 -3.52 -26.78
CA ASN A 373 -62.57 -4.57 -25.77
C ASN A 373 -63.83 -5.45 -25.73
N LEU A 374 -65.01 -4.88 -25.97
CA LEU A 374 -66.27 -5.63 -26.05
C LEU A 374 -66.26 -6.55 -27.28
N ALA A 375 -65.86 -6.04 -28.44
CA ALA A 375 -65.75 -6.82 -29.67
C ALA A 375 -64.77 -8.00 -29.50
N GLU A 376 -63.60 -7.77 -28.92
CA GLU A 376 -62.61 -8.83 -28.65
C GLU A 376 -63.15 -9.88 -27.67
N LYS A 377 -63.94 -9.48 -26.66
CA LYS A 377 -64.61 -10.44 -25.76
C LYS A 377 -65.67 -11.26 -26.48
N MET A 378 -66.40 -10.68 -27.43
CA MET A 378 -67.42 -11.40 -28.21
C MET A 378 -66.77 -12.40 -29.16
N GLU A 379 -65.68 -12.01 -29.82
CA GLU A 379 -64.88 -12.89 -30.68
C GLU A 379 -64.30 -14.08 -29.91
N LYS A 380 -63.67 -13.84 -28.75
CA LYS A 380 -63.18 -14.92 -27.87
C LYS A 380 -64.28 -15.87 -27.41
N LYS A 381 -65.49 -15.35 -27.14
CA LYS A 381 -66.64 -16.18 -26.80
C LYS A 381 -67.08 -17.05 -27.98
N ALA A 382 -67.09 -16.49 -29.19
CA ALA A 382 -67.41 -17.24 -30.40
C ALA A 382 -66.38 -18.35 -30.67
N GLU A 383 -65.09 -18.04 -30.60
CA GLU A 383 -64.01 -19.03 -30.75
C GLU A 383 -64.09 -20.15 -29.69
N ALA A 384 -64.34 -19.79 -28.42
CA ALA A 384 -64.48 -20.76 -27.35
C ALA A 384 -65.70 -21.68 -27.57
N GLU A 385 -66.79 -21.13 -28.11
CA GLU A 385 -67.98 -21.91 -28.44
C GLU A 385 -67.71 -22.86 -29.62
N VAL A 386 -66.99 -22.42 -30.67
CA VAL A 386 -66.52 -23.28 -31.76
C VAL A 386 -65.63 -24.40 -31.23
N LYS A 387 -64.62 -24.08 -30.40
CA LYS A 387 -63.74 -25.09 -29.80
C LYS A 387 -64.49 -26.06 -28.87
N ARG A 388 -65.53 -25.59 -28.19
CA ARG A 388 -66.42 -26.41 -27.36
C ARG A 388 -67.30 -27.32 -28.22
N GLN A 389 -67.79 -26.83 -29.36
CA GLN A 389 -68.50 -27.64 -30.34
C GLN A 389 -67.58 -28.69 -30.96
N GLU A 390 -66.35 -28.35 -31.34
CA GLU A 390 -65.35 -29.31 -31.81
C GLU A 390 -65.05 -30.39 -30.76
N ARG A 391 -64.88 -30.00 -29.48
CA ARG A 391 -64.67 -30.97 -28.39
C ARG A 391 -65.88 -31.87 -28.19
N ARG A 392 -67.11 -31.34 -28.28
CA ARG A 392 -68.35 -32.12 -28.22
C ARG A 392 -68.45 -33.10 -29.41
N ASN A 393 -68.20 -32.62 -30.62
CA ASN A 393 -68.25 -33.42 -31.85
C ASN A 393 -67.19 -34.52 -31.87
N LYS A 394 -65.99 -34.26 -31.33
CA LYS A 394 -64.94 -35.27 -31.15
C LYS A 394 -65.35 -36.42 -30.24
N SER A 395 -66.19 -36.17 -29.23
CA SER A 395 -66.74 -37.23 -28.38
C SER A 395 -67.87 -38.03 -29.05
N PHE A 396 -68.50 -37.49 -30.10
CA PHE A 396 -69.60 -38.13 -30.81
C PHE A 396 -69.12 -39.01 -31.99
N ILE A 397 -67.88 -38.79 -32.44
CA ILE A 397 -67.23 -39.68 -33.41
C ILE A 397 -66.58 -40.82 -32.63
N PRO A 398 -66.98 -42.08 -32.86
CA PRO A 398 -66.34 -43.21 -32.19
C PRO A 398 -64.84 -43.23 -32.57
N PRO A 399 -63.95 -43.47 -31.59
CA PRO A 399 -62.52 -43.58 -31.89
C PRO A 399 -62.32 -44.68 -32.92
N VAL A 400 -61.57 -44.39 -33.98
CA VAL A 400 -61.27 -45.38 -35.02
C VAL A 400 -60.49 -46.53 -34.38
N GLU A 401 -61.15 -47.67 -34.27
CA GLU A 401 -60.51 -48.90 -33.81
C GLU A 401 -59.39 -49.25 -34.78
N LYS A 402 -58.21 -49.58 -34.25
CA LYS A 402 -57.15 -50.17 -35.08
C LYS A 402 -57.72 -51.49 -35.59
N SER A 403 -57.88 -51.64 -36.90
CA SER A 403 -58.28 -52.93 -37.48
C SER A 403 -57.29 -53.99 -37.00
N TYR A 404 -57.78 -55.07 -36.40
CA TYR A 404 -56.97 -56.28 -36.17
C TYR A 404 -56.75 -56.98 -37.52
N GLY A 405 -55.98 -56.35 -38.40
CA GLY A 405 -55.40 -56.99 -39.57
C GLY A 405 -54.20 -57.80 -39.13
N ASN A 406 -54.21 -59.10 -39.45
CA ASN A 406 -53.17 -60.10 -39.21
C ASN A 406 -51.76 -59.50 -39.06
N LYS A 407 -51.22 -59.47 -37.83
CA LYS A 407 -49.83 -59.09 -37.53
C LYS A 407 -48.78 -59.89 -38.32
N GLN A 408 -49.17 -61.05 -38.87
CA GLN A 408 -48.28 -61.90 -39.67
C GLN A 408 -47.83 -61.24 -40.98
N GLN A 409 -48.63 -60.39 -41.64
CA GLN A 409 -48.21 -59.80 -42.92
C GLN A 409 -47.32 -58.54 -42.80
N ASN A 410 -47.39 -57.81 -41.67
CA ASN A 410 -46.57 -56.60 -41.48
C ASN A 410 -45.18 -56.90 -40.89
N GLU A 411 -45.04 -57.95 -40.09
CA GLU A 411 -43.73 -58.43 -39.62
C GLU A 411 -42.95 -59.08 -40.77
N ASP A 412 -43.61 -59.83 -41.65
CA ASP A 412 -42.99 -60.38 -42.87
C ASP A 412 -42.54 -59.29 -43.85
N ASN A 413 -43.34 -58.23 -44.05
CA ASN A 413 -42.95 -57.09 -44.90
C ASN A 413 -41.80 -56.26 -44.29
N GLN A 414 -41.71 -56.14 -42.95
CA GLN A 414 -40.57 -55.51 -42.30
C GLN A 414 -39.30 -56.39 -42.30
N LEU A 415 -39.43 -57.72 -42.18
CA LEU A 415 -38.31 -58.65 -42.34
C LEU A 415 -37.81 -58.70 -43.79
N GLN A 416 -38.71 -58.65 -44.78
CA GLN A 416 -38.35 -58.61 -46.20
C GLN A 416 -37.65 -57.30 -46.58
N LYS A 417 -38.12 -56.14 -46.09
CA LYS A 417 -37.42 -54.85 -46.29
C LYS A 417 -36.01 -54.84 -45.67
N LYS A 418 -35.85 -55.37 -44.45
CA LYS A 418 -34.53 -55.51 -43.81
C LYS A 418 -33.62 -56.49 -44.56
N LYS A 419 -34.14 -57.60 -45.10
CA LYS A 419 -33.37 -58.54 -45.96
C LYS A 419 -32.94 -57.89 -47.28
N ILE A 420 -33.79 -57.07 -47.90
CA ILE A 420 -33.47 -56.34 -49.13
C ILE A 420 -32.38 -55.28 -48.87
N GLU A 421 -32.44 -54.56 -47.74
CA GLU A 421 -31.41 -53.59 -47.35
C GLU A 421 -30.04 -54.23 -47.07
N VAL A 422 -30.03 -55.38 -46.40
CA VAL A 422 -28.79 -56.13 -46.11
C VAL A 422 -28.19 -56.72 -47.40
N THR A 423 -29.01 -57.23 -48.32
CA THR A 423 -28.53 -57.76 -49.62
C THR A 423 -28.03 -56.65 -50.55
N HIS A 424 -28.66 -55.47 -50.56
CA HIS A 424 -28.13 -54.30 -51.27
C HIS A 424 -26.79 -53.81 -50.68
N LYS A 425 -26.63 -53.81 -49.35
CA LYS A 425 -25.34 -53.51 -48.70
C LYS A 425 -24.26 -54.53 -49.07
N PHE A 426 -24.57 -55.82 -49.07
CA PHE A 426 -23.63 -56.88 -49.48
C PHE A 426 -23.25 -56.82 -50.98
N LYS A 427 -24.18 -56.47 -51.88
CA LYS A 427 -23.88 -56.24 -53.30
C LYS A 427 -23.03 -54.99 -53.54
N LYS A 428 -23.14 -53.97 -52.68
CA LYS A 428 -22.29 -52.76 -52.74
C LYS A 428 -20.86 -53.06 -52.29
N ILE A 429 -20.68 -53.94 -51.31
CA ILE A 429 -19.37 -54.37 -50.80
C ILE A 429 -18.62 -55.28 -51.78
N LYS A 430 -19.33 -56.07 -52.61
CA LYS A 430 -18.73 -56.90 -53.67
C LYS A 430 -18.36 -56.14 -54.97
N ARG A 431 -18.63 -54.84 -55.04
CA ARG A 431 -18.36 -53.98 -56.23
C ARG A 431 -17.30 -52.90 -55.98
N ASN A 432 -16.60 -52.95 -54.85
CA ASN A 432 -15.39 -52.18 -54.59
C ASN A 432 -14.18 -53.10 -54.59
#